data_AF-A0A838RKQ8-F1
#
_entry.id   AF-A0A838RKQ8-F1
#
_cell.length_a   1.000
_cell.length_b   1.000
_cell.length_c   1.000
_cell.angle_alpha   90.00
_cell.angle_beta   90.00
_cell.angle_gamma   90.00
#
_symmetry.space_group_name_H-M   'P 1'
#
loop_
_entity.id
_entity.type
_entity.pdbx_description
1 polymer ?
#
loop_
_entity_poly.entity_id
_entity_poly.type
_entity_poly.pdbx_seq_one_letter_code
_entity_poly.pdbx_strand_id
1 'polypeptide(L)'
;MYKNNHKNERGQSIVLIAIAMIALIAFVSLAIDGGMAYTQRRIAQNAADSAAISATFEIRMQNRSTDSNARSQPAVLAEIKEAVVAHGVVYDEEHVAAYYTDALGAQLSTCKVGSCPTTVMNNAWGVRVNVSKPFSTFFAGVIGWHKMT
;
A
#
# COMPACT_ATOMS: atom_id res chain seq x y z
N MET A 1 -57.03 -26.73 -43.66
CA MET A 1 -56.77 -27.09 -42.25
C MET A 1 -55.29 -26.80 -41.96
N TYR A 2 -54.97 -25.64 -41.37
CA TYR A 2 -53.58 -25.18 -41.20
C TYR A 2 -53.07 -25.60 -39.80
N LYS A 3 -52.02 -26.42 -39.76
CA LYS A 3 -51.50 -27.02 -38.52
C LYS A 3 -50.40 -26.11 -37.97
N ASN A 4 -50.72 -25.30 -36.96
CA ASN A 4 -49.74 -24.45 -36.26
C ASN A 4 -48.90 -25.31 -35.31
N ASN A 5 -47.62 -25.49 -35.66
CA ASN A 5 -46.62 -26.13 -34.81
C ASN A 5 -45.88 -25.07 -33.99
N HIS A 6 -46.35 -24.77 -32.78
CA HIS A 6 -45.52 -24.06 -31.79
C HIS A 6 -44.56 -25.07 -31.15
N LYS A 7 -43.37 -25.20 -31.74
CA LYS A 7 -42.29 -26.02 -31.19
C LYS A 7 -41.68 -25.31 -29.96
N ASN A 8 -41.94 -25.87 -28.79
CA ASN A 8 -41.09 -25.90 -27.58
C ASN A 8 -39.93 -24.88 -27.44
N GLU A 9 -40.20 -23.59 -27.25
CA GLU A 9 -39.19 -22.59 -26.85
C GLU A 9 -39.07 -22.38 -25.32
N ARG A 10 -39.62 -23.28 -24.51
CA ARG A 10 -39.71 -23.08 -23.05
C ARG A 10 -38.43 -23.43 -22.25
N GLY A 11 -37.33 -23.75 -22.92
CA GLY A 11 -36.08 -24.19 -22.25
C GLY A 11 -34.79 -23.46 -22.67
N GLN A 12 -34.83 -22.55 -23.65
CA GLN A 12 -33.62 -21.86 -24.12
C GLN A 12 -33.31 -20.62 -23.28
N SER A 13 -34.35 -19.91 -22.81
CA SER A 13 -34.18 -18.69 -22.01
C SER A 13 -33.45 -18.95 -20.70
N ILE A 14 -33.65 -20.12 -20.07
CA ILE A 14 -32.96 -20.47 -18.81
C ILE A 14 -31.45 -20.66 -19.03
N VAL A 15 -31.03 -21.15 -20.20
CA VAL A 15 -29.60 -21.29 -20.56
C VAL A 15 -28.97 -19.92 -20.75
N LEU A 16 -29.65 -19.01 -21.46
CA LEU A 16 -29.18 -17.64 -21.65
C LEU A 16 -29.09 -16.88 -20.32
N ILE A 17 -30.08 -17.05 -19.44
CA ILE A 17 -30.08 -16.46 -18.10
C ILE A 17 -28.92 -17.03 -17.26
N ALA A 18 -28.68 -18.34 -17.31
CA ALA A 18 -27.57 -18.96 -16.59
C ALA A 18 -26.21 -18.41 -17.04
N ILE A 19 -25.99 -18.28 -18.35
CA ILE A 19 -24.76 -17.70 -18.91
C ILE A 19 -24.64 -16.22 -18.52
N ALA A 20 -25.72 -15.45 -18.60
CA ALA A 20 -25.73 -14.05 -18.19
C ALA A 20 -25.41 -13.88 -16.70
N MET A 21 -25.93 -14.76 -15.83
CA MET A 21 -25.61 -14.74 -14.40
C MET A 21 -24.13 -15.02 -14.14
N ILE A 22 -23.54 -16.00 -14.82
CA ILE A 22 -22.09 -16.28 -14.72
C ILE A 22 -21.26 -15.07 -15.15
N ALA A 23 -21.64 -14.43 -16.27
CA ALA A 23 -20.97 -13.22 -16.74
C ALA A 23 -21.05 -12.07 -15.72
N LEU A 24 -22.22 -11.85 -15.12
CA LEU A 24 -22.41 -10.83 -14.08
C LEU A 24 -21.56 -11.11 -12.83
N ILE A 25 -21.49 -12.37 -12.38
CA ILE A 25 -20.65 -12.75 -11.24
C ILE A 25 -19.16 -12.50 -11.54
N ALA A 26 -18.71 -12.78 -12.76
CA ALA A 26 -17.34 -12.49 -13.19
C ALA A 26 -17.03 -10.98 -13.13
N PHE A 27 -17.95 -10.14 -13.61
CA PHE A 27 -17.79 -8.68 -13.54
C PHE A 27 -17.79 -8.14 -12.11
N VAL A 28 -18.69 -8.64 -11.24
CA VAL A 28 -18.74 -8.23 -9.83
C VAL A 28 -17.43 -8.58 -9.13
N SER A 29 -16.89 -9.77 -9.38
CA SER A 29 -15.65 -10.20 -8.76
C SER A 29 -14.44 -9.37 -9.23
N LEU A 30 -14.39 -9.00 -10.52
CA LEU A 30 -13.38 -8.07 -11.04
C LEU A 30 -13.50 -6.67 -10.40
N ALA A 31 -14.73 -6.19 -10.21
CA ALA A 31 -14.98 -4.92 -9.55
C ALA A 31 -14.52 -4.92 -8.08
N ILE A 32 -14.72 -6.03 -7.36
CA ILE A 32 -14.24 -6.22 -5.98
C ILE A 32 -12.70 -6.19 -5.94
N ASP A 33 -12.04 -6.91 -6.86
CA ASP A 33 -10.58 -6.90 -6.96
C ASP A 33 -10.00 -5.51 -7.23
N GLY A 34 -10.57 -4.78 -8.19
CA GLY A 34 -10.16 -3.41 -8.48
C GLY A 34 -10.38 -2.46 -7.30
N GLY A 35 -11.51 -2.61 -6.60
CA GLY A 35 -11.83 -1.84 -5.40
C GLY A 35 -10.86 -2.10 -4.23
N MET A 36 -10.50 -3.37 -4.00
CA MET A 36 -9.52 -3.74 -2.98
C MET A 36 -8.12 -3.23 -3.32
N ALA A 37 -7.67 -3.37 -4.57
CA ALA A 37 -6.37 -2.87 -5.01
C ALA A 37 -6.24 -1.35 -4.80
N TYR A 38 -7.28 -0.59 -5.16
CA TYR A 38 -7.30 0.85 -4.96
C TYR A 38 -7.26 1.25 -3.47
N THR A 39 -8.03 0.53 -2.63
CA THR A 39 -8.06 0.76 -1.19
C THR A 39 -6.69 0.49 -0.55
N GLN A 40 -6.02 -0.59 -0.95
CA GLN A 40 -4.70 -0.92 -0.42
C GLN A 40 -3.63 0.10 -0.83
N ARG A 41 -3.70 0.60 -2.06
CA ARG A 41 -2.81 1.70 -2.51
C ARG A 41 -3.00 2.96 -1.66
N ARG A 42 -4.24 3.31 -1.33
CA ARG A 42 -4.53 4.44 -0.44
C ARG A 42 -3.99 4.23 0.97
N ILE A 43 -4.09 3.02 1.51
CA ILE A 43 -3.54 2.69 2.83
C ILE A 43 -2.02 2.84 2.84
N ALA A 44 -1.33 2.32 1.82
CA ALA A 44 0.12 2.44 1.70
C ALA A 44 0.58 3.90 1.60
N GLN A 45 -0.12 4.71 0.81
CA GLN A 45 0.15 6.15 0.69
C GLN A 45 -0.07 6.88 2.02
N ASN A 46 -1.22 6.69 2.66
CA ASN A 46 -1.51 7.32 3.96
C ASN A 46 -0.46 6.93 5.03
N ALA A 47 -0.04 5.66 5.05
CA ALA A 47 1.00 5.18 5.96
C ALA A 47 2.35 5.85 5.68
N ALA A 48 2.74 5.98 4.41
CA ALA A 48 3.99 6.65 4.02
C ALA A 48 3.98 8.13 4.43
N ASP A 49 2.88 8.84 4.19
CA ASP A 49 2.74 10.26 4.51
C ASP A 49 2.76 10.49 6.03
N SER A 50 2.01 9.69 6.79
CA SER A 50 2.02 9.76 8.26
C SER A 50 3.42 9.50 8.82
N ALA A 51 4.10 8.46 8.31
CA ALA A 51 5.45 8.13 8.74
C ALA A 51 6.46 9.24 8.42
N ALA A 52 6.35 9.86 7.23
CA ALA A 52 7.23 10.97 6.84
C ALA A 52 7.01 12.21 7.72
N ILE A 53 5.75 12.54 8.04
CA ILE A 53 5.41 13.68 8.91
C ILE A 53 5.97 13.47 10.31
N SER A 54 5.66 12.32 10.92
CA SER A 54 6.11 12.06 12.27
C SER A 54 7.64 11.98 12.39
N ALA A 55 8.30 11.32 11.43
CA ALA A 55 9.76 11.28 11.38
C ALA A 55 10.39 12.67 11.22
N THR A 56 9.79 13.53 10.39
CA THR A 56 10.26 14.92 10.19
C THR A 56 10.08 15.75 11.46
N PHE A 57 9.00 15.54 12.21
CA PHE A 57 8.77 16.20 13.49
C PHE A 57 9.85 15.84 14.51
N GLU A 58 10.16 14.54 14.63
CA GLU A 58 11.25 14.05 15.49
C GLU A 58 12.61 14.65 15.08
N ILE A 59 12.95 14.63 13.79
CA ILE A 59 14.19 15.26 13.29
C ILE A 59 14.24 16.75 13.64
N ARG A 60 13.11 17.47 13.51
CA ARG A 60 13.04 18.89 13.85
C ARG A 60 13.25 19.13 15.34
N MET A 61 12.69 18.29 16.20
CA MET A 61 12.92 18.36 17.65
C MET A 61 14.40 18.11 17.98
N GLN A 62 14.99 17.07 17.38
CA GLN A 62 16.38 16.71 17.58
C GLN A 62 17.37 17.75 17.03
N ASN A 63 17.03 18.44 15.93
CA ASN A 63 17.83 19.53 15.37
C ASN A 63 17.81 20.81 16.24
N ARG A 64 16.78 21.01 17.06
CA ARG A 64 16.72 22.14 18.01
C ARG A 64 17.55 21.90 19.27
N SER A 65 17.91 20.65 19.55
CA SER A 65 18.75 20.29 20.67
C SER A 65 20.22 20.54 20.34
N THR A 66 20.92 21.27 21.21
CA THR A 66 22.37 21.52 21.11
C THR A 66 23.19 20.28 21.50
N ASP A 67 22.55 19.27 22.10
CA ASP A 67 23.17 18.01 22.49
C ASP A 67 23.17 17.02 21.31
N SER A 68 24.37 16.60 20.89
CA SER A 68 24.56 15.58 19.87
C SER A 68 23.99 14.21 20.25
N ASN A 69 23.84 13.92 21.55
CA ASN A 69 23.22 12.66 22.04
C ASN A 69 21.69 12.67 21.93
N ALA A 70 21.07 13.85 21.86
CA ALA A 70 19.64 13.98 21.65
C ALA A 70 19.22 13.60 20.22
N ARG A 71 20.17 13.55 19.27
CA ARG A 71 19.93 13.17 17.87
C ARG A 71 19.88 11.66 17.70
N SER A 72 18.89 11.02 18.30
CA SER A 72 18.74 9.58 18.32
C SER A 72 17.97 9.06 17.10
N GLN A 73 18.65 8.36 16.18
CA GLN A 73 17.99 7.64 15.08
C GLN A 73 16.96 6.57 15.53
N PRO A 74 17.16 5.82 16.64
CA PRO A 74 16.19 4.83 17.09
C PRO A 74 14.81 5.43 17.40
N ALA A 75 14.77 6.69 17.86
CA ALA A 75 13.51 7.40 18.11
C ALA A 75 12.75 7.69 16.80
N VAL A 76 13.46 8.17 15.77
CA VAL A 76 12.88 8.40 14.44
C VAL A 76 12.36 7.10 13.82
N LEU A 77 13.10 5.99 13.98
CA LEU A 77 12.68 4.68 13.48
C LEU A 77 11.46 4.13 14.24
N ALA A 78 11.41 4.30 15.57
CA ALA A 78 10.28 3.87 16.38
C ALA A 78 8.98 4.59 15.94
N GLU A 79 9.09 5.89 15.70
CA GLU A 79 7.97 6.70 15.24
C GLU A 79 7.49 6.29 13.82
N ILE A 80 8.42 6.02 12.90
CA ILE A 80 8.08 5.49 11.57
C ILE A 80 7.34 4.15 11.71
N LYS A 81 7.83 3.26 12.58
CA LYS A 81 7.19 1.96 12.82
C LYS A 81 5.78 2.12 13.37
N GLU A 82 5.59 3.00 14.35
CA GLU A 82 4.29 3.26 14.96
C GLU A 82 3.30 3.86 13.94
N ALA A 83 3.71 4.86 13.17
CA ALA A 83 2.88 5.49 12.14
C ALA A 83 2.43 4.50 11.05
N VAL A 84 3.31 3.59 10.64
CA VAL A 84 3.01 2.55 9.63
C VAL A 84 2.04 1.51 10.19
N VAL A 85 2.24 1.06 11.43
CA VAL A 85 1.39 0.07 12.10
C VAL A 85 0.00 0.64 12.41
N ALA A 86 -0.12 1.92 12.75
CA ALA A 86 -1.39 2.60 12.97
C ALA A 86 -2.31 2.56 11.73
N HIS A 87 -1.74 2.47 10.53
CA HIS A 87 -2.46 2.39 9.26
C HIS A 87 -2.66 0.94 8.78
N GLY A 88 -2.36 -0.07 9.62
CA GLY A 88 -2.55 -1.48 9.30
C GLY A 88 -1.56 -2.02 8.27
N VAL A 89 -0.41 -1.36 8.11
CA VAL A 89 0.72 -1.85 7.31
C VAL A 89 1.73 -2.51 8.26
N VAL A 90 2.19 -3.71 7.91
CA VAL A 90 3.25 -4.37 8.66
C VAL A 90 4.57 -3.70 8.28
N TYR A 91 5.33 -3.25 9.27
CA TYR A 91 6.68 -2.75 9.02
C TYR A 91 7.60 -3.93 8.69
N ASP A 92 8.07 -3.97 7.46
CA ASP A 92 9.04 -4.94 6.97
C ASP A 92 10.13 -4.15 6.22
N GLU A 93 11.40 -4.46 6.46
CA GLU A 93 12.53 -3.73 5.85
C GLU A 93 12.60 -3.92 4.33
N GLU A 94 11.94 -4.94 3.79
CA GLU A 94 11.77 -5.15 2.35
C GLU A 94 10.75 -4.18 1.73
N HIS A 95 9.66 -3.93 2.45
CA HIS A 95 8.49 -3.21 1.94
C HIS A 95 8.39 -1.76 2.42
N VAL A 96 9.06 -1.42 3.52
CA VAL A 96 9.12 -0.08 4.10
C VAL A 96 10.56 0.34 4.21
N ALA A 97 10.92 1.39 3.47
CA ALA A 97 12.25 1.98 3.52
C ALA A 97 12.13 3.48 3.72
N ALA A 98 12.86 4.01 4.70
CA ALA A 98 12.93 5.44 4.96
C ALA A 98 14.37 5.93 4.74
N TYR A 99 14.51 7.11 4.12
CA TYR A 99 15.80 7.74 3.83
C TYR A 99 15.79 9.20 4.27
N TYR A 100 16.90 9.69 4.81
CA TYR A 100 17.03 11.10 5.16
C TYR A 100 17.12 11.97 3.89
N THR A 101 16.45 13.13 3.92
CA THR A 101 16.49 14.13 2.85
C THR A 101 16.98 15.47 3.36
N ASP A 102 17.58 16.26 2.48
CA ASP A 102 17.97 17.64 2.73
C ASP A 102 16.78 18.61 2.68
N ALA A 103 17.04 19.90 2.87
CA ALA A 103 16.03 20.95 2.80
C ALA A 103 15.44 21.16 1.39
N LEU A 104 16.08 20.60 0.35
CA LEU A 104 15.69 20.67 -1.05
C LEU A 104 14.96 19.39 -1.52
N GLY A 105 14.82 18.39 -0.64
CA GLY A 105 14.18 17.11 -0.93
C GLY A 105 15.09 16.08 -1.61
N ALA A 106 16.39 16.37 -1.76
CA ALA A 106 17.38 15.42 -2.25
C ALA A 106 17.72 14.41 -1.16
N GLN A 107 17.83 13.14 -1.55
CA GLN A 107 18.17 12.06 -0.63
C GLN A 107 19.65 12.17 -0.23
N LEU A 108 19.90 12.33 1.07
CA LEU A 108 21.22 12.56 1.63
C LEU A 108 22.09 11.30 1.69
N SER A 109 21.46 10.13 1.70
CA SER A 109 22.17 8.86 1.72
C SER A 109 21.33 7.71 1.17
N THR A 110 22.00 6.71 0.63
CA THR A 110 21.41 5.41 0.23
C THR A 110 21.17 4.48 1.41
N CYS A 111 21.62 4.84 2.61
CA CYS A 111 21.39 4.03 3.80
C CYS A 111 20.00 4.33 4.41
N LYS A 112 19.33 3.28 4.92
CA LYS A 112 17.99 3.37 5.50
C LYS A 112 18.04 3.96 6.92
N VAL A 113 17.01 4.70 7.32
CA VAL A 113 16.80 5.12 8.71
C VAL A 113 16.82 3.86 9.60
N GLY A 114 17.76 3.79 10.56
CA GLY A 114 17.99 2.60 11.39
C GLY A 114 19.19 1.74 11.00
N SER A 115 19.73 1.89 9.78
CA SER A 115 20.93 1.17 9.30
C SER A 115 22.14 2.09 9.02
N CYS A 116 21.97 3.41 9.15
CA CYS A 116 23.00 4.45 9.03
C CYS A 116 23.62 4.78 10.41
N PRO A 117 24.63 5.70 10.54
CA PRO A 117 25.24 5.99 11.84
C PRO A 117 24.20 6.47 12.83
N THR A 118 24.35 6.13 14.12
CA THR A 118 23.34 6.27 15.18
C THR A 118 22.85 7.69 15.46
N THR A 119 23.48 8.69 14.85
CA THR A 119 23.09 10.10 14.91
C THR A 119 22.42 10.57 13.62
N VAL A 120 21.40 11.43 13.75
CA VAL A 120 20.80 12.10 12.59
C VAL A 120 21.88 12.93 11.89
N MET A 121 22.03 12.73 10.57
CA MET A 121 23.05 13.40 9.77
C MET A 121 22.91 14.92 9.90
N ASN A 122 24.02 15.62 10.16
CA ASN A 122 24.08 17.07 10.05
C ASN A 122 23.61 17.44 8.63
N ASN A 123 22.49 18.19 8.52
CA ASN A 123 21.77 18.56 7.29
C ASN A 123 20.57 17.69 6.89
N ALA A 124 20.14 16.73 7.71
CA ALA A 124 18.82 16.10 7.53
C ALA A 124 17.70 17.07 7.96
N TRP A 125 16.82 17.40 7.03
CA TRP A 125 15.66 18.28 7.25
C TRP A 125 14.34 17.55 7.04
N GLY A 126 14.36 16.38 6.40
CA GLY A 126 13.18 15.55 6.20
C GLY A 126 13.52 14.08 6.05
N VAL A 127 12.48 13.28 5.84
CA VAL A 127 12.56 11.85 5.54
C VAL A 127 11.69 11.55 4.32
N ARG A 128 12.24 10.77 3.39
CA ARG A 128 11.48 10.13 2.32
C ARG A 128 11.14 8.71 2.76
N VAL A 129 9.86 8.42 2.91
CA VAL A 129 9.36 7.08 3.23
C VAL A 129 8.78 6.45 1.96
N ASN A 130 9.21 5.23 1.66
CA ASN A 130 8.65 4.40 0.61
C ASN A 130 7.95 3.21 1.26
N VAL A 131 6.65 3.04 0.98
CA VAL A 131 5.82 1.95 1.48
C VAL A 131 5.26 1.18 0.29
N SER A 132 5.58 -0.09 0.22
CA SER A 132 4.97 -1.07 -0.69
C SER A 132 4.13 -2.05 0.13
N LYS A 133 3.02 -2.54 -0.43
CA LYS A 133 2.21 -3.58 0.24
C LYS A 133 1.79 -4.61 -0.79
N PRO A 134 2.25 -5.88 -0.69
CA PRO A 134 1.81 -6.93 -1.60
C PRO A 134 0.34 -7.23 -1.30
N PHE A 135 -0.50 -7.26 -2.34
CA PHE A 135 -1.92 -7.57 -2.19
C PHE A 135 -2.31 -8.86 -2.90
N SER A 136 -3.20 -9.62 -2.28
CA SER A 136 -3.81 -10.81 -2.85
C SER A 136 -5.03 -10.42 -3.70
N THR A 137 -5.01 -10.79 -4.97
CA THR A 137 -6.13 -10.64 -5.91
C THR A 137 -7.01 -11.89 -5.87
N PHE A 138 -8.34 -11.75 -5.78
CA PHE A 138 -9.24 -12.91 -5.77
C PHE A 138 -9.34 -13.56 -7.17
N PHE A 139 -9.60 -12.79 -8.22
CA PHE A 139 -9.73 -13.30 -9.59
C PHE A 139 -8.37 -13.66 -10.18
N ALA A 140 -7.34 -12.85 -9.94
CA ALA A 140 -5.99 -13.24 -10.33
C ALA A 140 -5.49 -14.47 -9.55
N GLY A 141 -5.95 -14.68 -8.31
CA GLY A 141 -5.71 -15.91 -7.54
C GLY A 141 -6.34 -17.15 -8.18
N VAL A 142 -7.55 -17.03 -8.74
CA VAL A 142 -8.22 -18.12 -9.49
C VAL A 142 -7.46 -18.51 -10.76
N ILE A 143 -6.74 -17.57 -11.40
CA ILE A 143 -5.87 -17.84 -12.57
C ILE A 143 -4.38 -18.06 -12.20
N GLY A 144 -4.06 -18.19 -10.91
CA GLY A 144 -2.72 -18.58 -10.44
C GLY A 144 -1.81 -17.44 -9.98
N TRP A 145 -2.21 -16.18 -10.13
CA TRP A 145 -1.47 -15.01 -9.64
C TRP A 145 -1.93 -14.64 -8.24
N HIS A 146 -1.20 -15.15 -7.24
CA HIS A 146 -1.59 -15.05 -5.83
C HIS A 146 -1.08 -13.78 -5.13
N LYS A 147 -0.16 -13.02 -5.74
CA LYS A 147 0.44 -11.80 -5.18
C LYS A 147 0.86 -10.82 -6.29
N MET A 148 0.54 -9.54 -6.12
CA MET A 148 1.12 -8.43 -6.89
C MET A 148 1.58 -7.34 -5.93
N THR A 149 2.72 -6.73 -6.24
CA THR A 149 3.35 -5.62 -5.51
C THR A 149 3.05 -4.30 -6.17
#